data_AF-A0A4R3JMI1-F1
#
_entry.id   AF-A0A4R3JMI1-F1
#
_cell.length_a   1.000
_cell.length_b   1.000
_cell.length_c   1.000
_cell.angle_alpha   90.00
_cell.angle_beta   90.00
_cell.angle_gamma   90.00
#
_symmetry.space_group_name_H-M   'P 1'
#
loop_
_entity.id
_entity.type
_entity.pdbx_description
1 polymer ?
#
loop_
_entity_poly.entity_id
_entity_poly.type
_entity_poly.pdbx_seq_one_letter_code
_entity_poly.pdbx_strand_id
1 'polypeptide(L)'
;MKLKEKLLVAAVVGLTSTSAMAATQSFTIDYANSFVNIFQDGQLCFGNCQVSASLATSLDGLSFDLEEGDGIEFDFIDFETVGRGLGGSQFNIEAQLAFTDPLASAGSTGSGGALTAFGYITGGELFWNDTMPLSVTADNGSVFSLGFEEGRGWLLDGNPDYTASATVTLDSVAPVPLPAGILLLGTALAGFGVARKRKAA
;
A
#
# COMPACT_ATOMS: atom_id res chain seq x y z
N MET A 1 -51.22 -59.37 5.15
CA MET A 1 -50.91 -58.15 4.38
C MET A 1 -49.80 -57.41 5.10
N LYS A 2 -48.54 -57.50 4.65
CA LYS A 2 -47.38 -56.84 5.28
C LYS A 2 -46.93 -55.67 4.42
N LEU A 3 -47.07 -54.46 4.97
CA LEU A 3 -46.69 -53.18 4.38
C LEU A 3 -45.15 -53.11 4.31
N LYS A 4 -44.59 -52.88 3.13
CA LYS A 4 -43.14 -52.72 2.92
C LYS A 4 -42.77 -51.24 3.02
N GLU A 5 -42.05 -50.88 4.07
CA GLU A 5 -41.39 -49.57 4.23
C GLU A 5 -40.34 -49.38 3.14
N LYS A 6 -40.42 -48.26 2.41
CA LYS A 6 -39.35 -47.77 1.53
C LYS A 6 -38.55 -46.73 2.31
N LEU A 7 -37.36 -47.11 2.76
CA LEU A 7 -36.38 -46.19 3.33
C LEU A 7 -35.75 -45.38 2.20
N LEU A 8 -36.07 -44.08 2.14
CA LEU A 8 -35.49 -43.12 1.21
C LEU A 8 -34.20 -42.57 1.86
N VAL A 9 -33.03 -42.99 1.39
CA VAL A 9 -31.75 -42.44 1.83
C VAL A 9 -31.53 -41.11 1.13
N ALA A 10 -31.74 -40.01 1.84
CA ALA A 10 -31.38 -38.67 1.38
C ALA A 10 -29.86 -38.50 1.50
N ALA A 11 -29.16 -38.41 0.36
CA ALA A 11 -27.75 -38.04 0.32
C ALA A 11 -27.63 -36.54 0.62
N VAL A 12 -27.22 -36.21 1.85
CA VAL A 12 -26.81 -34.86 2.24
C VAL A 12 -25.50 -34.54 1.50
N VAL A 13 -25.60 -33.80 0.40
CA VAL A 13 -24.45 -33.17 -0.23
C VAL A 13 -24.07 -31.99 0.66
N GLY A 14 -23.06 -32.18 1.50
CA GLY A 14 -22.46 -31.09 2.25
C GLY A 14 -21.80 -30.12 1.27
N LEU A 15 -22.43 -28.96 1.04
CA LEU A 15 -21.72 -27.80 0.52
C LEU A 15 -20.74 -27.36 1.60
N THR A 16 -19.50 -27.85 1.54
CA THR A 16 -18.41 -27.19 2.24
C THR A 16 -18.19 -25.87 1.54
N SER A 17 -18.64 -24.79 2.17
CA SER A 17 -18.26 -23.42 1.84
C SER A 17 -16.74 -23.34 1.85
N THR A 18 -16.13 -23.40 0.66
CA THR A 18 -14.73 -23.01 0.47
C THR A 18 -14.67 -21.54 0.81
N SER A 19 -14.10 -21.20 1.96
CA SER A 19 -13.64 -19.84 2.23
C SER A 19 -12.77 -19.45 1.04
N ALA A 20 -13.18 -18.44 0.29
CA ALA A 20 -12.30 -17.79 -0.65
C ALA A 20 -11.10 -17.31 0.18
N MET A 21 -9.93 -17.90 -0.03
CA MET A 21 -8.70 -17.37 0.54
C MET A 21 -8.51 -16.05 -0.20
N ALA A 22 -8.68 -14.91 0.49
CA ALA A 22 -8.34 -13.62 -0.07
C ALA A 22 -6.87 -13.69 -0.49
N ALA A 23 -6.57 -13.24 -1.72
CA ALA A 23 -5.21 -13.23 -2.19
C ALA A 23 -4.47 -12.13 -1.42
N THR A 24 -3.39 -12.50 -0.72
CA THR A 24 -2.53 -11.58 0.01
C THR A 24 -1.31 -11.23 -0.86
N GLN A 25 -0.90 -9.96 -0.85
CA GLN A 25 0.32 -9.48 -1.47
C GLN A 25 1.26 -8.92 -0.39
N SER A 26 2.48 -9.43 -0.37
CA SER A 26 3.56 -8.87 0.45
C SER A 26 4.16 -7.67 -0.25
N PHE A 27 4.45 -6.62 0.52
CA PHE A 27 5.16 -5.42 0.11
C PHE A 27 6.42 -5.26 0.94
N THR A 28 7.52 -4.92 0.29
CA THR A 28 8.79 -4.54 0.94
C THR A 28 9.29 -3.27 0.29
N ILE A 29 9.52 -2.23 1.11
CA ILE A 29 10.00 -0.93 0.64
C ILE A 29 11.48 -1.02 0.29
N ASP A 30 11.83 -0.48 -0.89
CA ASP A 30 13.21 -0.28 -1.31
C ASP A 30 13.69 1.10 -0.87
N TYR A 31 14.20 1.20 0.36
CA TYR A 31 14.69 2.46 0.92
C TYR A 31 15.85 3.04 0.08
N ALA A 32 16.68 2.19 -0.53
CA ALA A 32 17.85 2.61 -1.29
C ALA A 32 17.51 3.25 -2.64
N ASN A 33 16.38 2.85 -3.24
CA ASN A 33 15.89 3.40 -4.51
C ASN A 33 14.69 4.36 -4.34
N SER A 34 14.26 4.57 -3.10
CA SER A 34 13.32 5.65 -2.74
C SER A 34 14.08 6.95 -2.52
N PHE A 35 13.44 8.10 -2.73
CA PHE A 35 14.05 9.39 -2.46
C PHE A 35 13.03 10.50 -2.24
N VAL A 36 13.50 11.57 -1.63
CA VAL A 36 12.82 12.87 -1.58
C VAL A 36 13.84 13.97 -1.80
N ASN A 37 13.52 14.91 -2.68
CA ASN A 37 14.34 16.07 -3.00
C ASN A 37 13.49 17.33 -2.87
N ILE A 38 14.05 18.36 -2.22
CA ILE A 38 13.42 19.68 -2.09
C ILE A 38 14.27 20.72 -2.81
N PHE A 39 13.60 21.56 -3.58
CA PHE A 39 14.18 22.68 -4.31
C PHE A 39 13.58 23.98 -3.79
N GLN A 40 14.39 24.81 -3.13
CA GLN A 40 13.95 26.09 -2.59
C GLN A 40 13.63 27.06 -3.76
N ASP A 41 12.42 27.61 -3.78
CA ASP A 41 11.93 28.48 -4.85
C ASP A 41 11.88 29.95 -4.41
N GLY A 42 11.52 30.20 -3.14
CA GLY A 42 11.47 31.56 -2.59
C GLY A 42 11.48 31.58 -1.07
N GLN A 43 11.99 32.68 -0.49
CA GLN A 43 12.03 32.83 0.97
C GLN A 43 11.75 34.27 1.37
N LEU A 44 10.86 34.44 2.34
CA LEU A 44 10.60 35.71 3.03
C LEU A 44 10.89 35.50 4.51
N CYS A 45 12.13 35.82 4.92
CA CYS A 45 12.64 35.41 6.21
C CYS A 45 13.65 36.40 6.77
N PHE A 46 13.60 36.59 8.09
CA PHE A 46 14.69 37.17 8.86
C PHE A 46 15.63 36.04 9.32
N GLY A 47 16.79 35.93 8.67
CA GLY A 47 17.76 34.87 8.92
C GLY A 47 17.66 33.73 7.89
N ASN A 48 17.71 32.48 8.34
CA ASN A 48 17.65 31.29 7.48
C ASN A 48 16.42 30.43 7.83
N CYS A 49 15.46 30.36 6.92
CA CYS A 49 14.20 29.60 7.03
C CYS A 49 14.16 28.45 6.02
N GLN A 50 15.32 27.97 5.56
CA GLN A 50 15.37 26.82 4.65
C GLN A 50 14.87 25.57 5.35
N VAL A 51 14.16 24.75 4.57
CA VAL A 51 13.62 23.46 4.97
C VAL A 51 14.33 22.38 4.16
N SER A 52 14.64 21.28 4.81
CA SER A 52 15.09 20.05 4.19
C SER A 52 14.04 18.97 4.38
N ALA A 53 14.06 17.97 3.50
CA ALA A 53 13.32 16.75 3.69
C ALA A 53 14.23 15.53 3.54
N SER A 54 13.89 14.48 4.26
CA SER A 54 14.49 13.16 4.15
C SER A 54 13.40 12.10 4.20
N LEU A 55 13.71 10.91 3.68
CA LEU A 55 12.84 9.76 3.87
C LEU A 55 12.72 9.44 5.37
N ALA A 56 11.51 9.12 5.80
CA ALA A 56 11.26 8.76 7.19
C ALA A 56 12.07 7.52 7.57
N THR A 57 12.71 7.57 8.75
CA THR A 57 13.59 6.47 9.21
C THR A 57 12.84 5.16 9.45
N SER A 58 11.54 5.22 9.68
CA SER A 58 10.64 4.07 9.84
C SER A 58 10.44 3.26 8.56
N LEU A 59 10.80 3.80 7.38
CA LEU A 59 10.70 3.10 6.11
C LEU A 59 11.79 2.04 5.90
N ASP A 60 12.93 2.17 6.56
CA ASP A 60 14.07 1.26 6.33
C ASP A 60 13.71 -0.15 6.81
N GLY A 61 13.63 -1.09 5.86
CA GLY A 61 13.22 -2.47 6.11
C GLY A 61 11.71 -2.66 6.36
N LEU A 62 10.87 -1.64 6.12
CA LEU A 62 9.43 -1.76 6.29
C LEU A 62 8.87 -2.79 5.29
N SER A 63 8.16 -3.77 5.83
CA SER A 63 7.45 -4.80 5.06
C SER A 63 6.09 -5.07 5.68
N PHE A 64 5.09 -5.32 4.84
CA PHE A 64 3.71 -5.55 5.25
C PHE A 64 2.99 -6.40 4.23
N ASP A 65 1.88 -7.00 4.65
CA ASP A 65 1.02 -7.83 3.81
C ASP A 65 -0.35 -7.16 3.71
N LEU A 66 -0.91 -7.08 2.50
CA LEU A 66 -2.24 -6.55 2.25
C LEU A 66 -3.12 -7.59 1.57
N GLU A 67 -4.40 -7.65 1.93
CA GLU A 67 -5.43 -8.31 1.15
C GLU A 67 -6.04 -7.34 0.12
N GLU A 68 -6.73 -7.87 -0.89
CA GLU A 68 -7.40 -7.03 -1.89
C GLU A 68 -8.44 -6.11 -1.22
N GLY A 69 -8.30 -4.81 -1.42
CA GLY A 69 -9.10 -3.75 -0.80
C GLY A 69 -8.53 -3.19 0.51
N ASP A 70 -7.49 -3.82 1.09
CA ASP A 70 -6.81 -3.31 2.28
C ASP A 70 -5.80 -2.22 1.92
N GLY A 71 -5.57 -1.33 2.89
CA GLY A 71 -4.50 -0.35 2.79
C GLY A 71 -3.81 -0.08 4.12
N ILE A 72 -2.57 0.37 4.03
CA ILE A 72 -1.74 0.76 5.17
C ILE A 72 -1.20 2.18 4.96
N GLU A 73 -1.14 2.92 6.05
CA GLU A 73 -0.50 4.23 6.12
C GLU A 73 0.79 4.12 6.92
N PHE A 74 1.82 4.82 6.48
CA PHE A 74 3.11 4.90 7.16
C PHE A 74 3.77 6.26 6.90
N ASP A 75 4.65 6.66 7.81
CA ASP A 75 5.46 7.87 7.67
C ASP A 75 6.36 7.76 6.43
N PHE A 76 6.36 8.79 5.58
CA PHE A 76 7.12 8.79 4.32
C PHE A 76 8.21 9.85 4.27
N ILE A 77 7.89 11.10 4.62
CA ILE A 77 8.81 12.23 4.52
C ILE A 77 8.89 12.94 5.86
N ASP A 78 10.12 13.09 6.38
CA ASP A 78 10.42 13.94 7.52
C ASP A 78 10.95 15.29 7.03
N PHE A 79 10.33 16.38 7.50
CA PHE A 79 10.73 17.75 7.22
C PHE A 79 11.39 18.39 8.44
N GLU A 80 12.52 19.04 8.19
CA GLU A 80 13.33 19.71 9.22
C GLU A 80 13.73 21.12 8.77
N THR A 81 14.03 22.01 9.72
CA THR A 81 14.63 23.32 9.40
C THR A 81 16.15 23.24 9.42
N VAL A 82 16.79 23.86 8.41
CA VAL A 82 18.26 23.94 8.33
C VAL A 82 18.80 25.19 9.06
N GLY A 83 17.91 26.11 9.49
CA GLY A 83 18.29 27.38 10.09
C GLY A 83 17.29 27.88 11.12
N ARG A 84 17.66 28.94 11.85
CA ARG A 84 16.87 29.49 12.97
C ARG A 84 16.11 30.77 12.65
N GLY A 85 15.77 30.97 11.38
CA GLY A 85 15.11 32.17 10.90
C GLY A 85 13.66 32.29 11.34
N LEU A 86 13.12 33.50 11.19
CA LEU A 86 11.71 33.83 11.41
C LEU A 86 11.09 34.25 10.07
N GLY A 87 10.08 33.53 9.61
CA GLY A 87 9.39 33.84 8.37
C GLY A 87 8.89 32.59 7.67
N GLY A 88 8.94 32.58 6.34
CA GLY A 88 8.56 31.41 5.56
C GLY A 88 9.41 31.20 4.32
N SER A 89 9.36 29.97 3.83
CA SER A 89 9.97 29.51 2.59
C SER A 89 8.92 28.80 1.73
N GLN A 90 9.14 28.85 0.42
CA GLN A 90 8.41 28.12 -0.60
C GLN A 90 9.38 27.18 -1.27
N PHE A 91 8.91 25.98 -1.57
CA PHE A 91 9.73 24.95 -2.17
C PHE A 91 8.92 24.08 -3.13
N ASN A 92 9.63 23.53 -4.10
CA ASN A 92 9.16 22.42 -4.90
C ASN A 92 9.72 21.12 -4.32
N ILE A 93 8.97 20.04 -4.44
CA ILE A 93 9.36 18.72 -3.95
C ILE A 93 9.24 17.69 -5.07
N GLU A 94 10.15 16.75 -5.08
CA GLU A 94 10.11 15.56 -5.91
C GLU A 94 10.31 14.36 -4.99
N ALA A 95 9.39 13.40 -5.03
CA ALA A 95 9.48 12.21 -4.20
C ALA A 95 9.18 10.96 -5.02
N GLN A 96 9.86 9.87 -4.68
CA GLN A 96 9.64 8.56 -5.25
C GLN A 96 9.70 7.51 -4.14
N LEU A 97 8.72 6.63 -4.13
CA LEU A 97 8.71 5.41 -3.33
C LEU A 97 8.92 4.21 -4.25
N ALA A 98 9.88 3.37 -3.90
CA ALA A 98 10.20 2.14 -4.60
C ALA A 98 9.96 0.93 -3.70
N PHE A 99 9.65 -0.21 -4.33
CA PHE A 99 9.39 -1.48 -3.68
C PHE A 99 10.30 -2.54 -4.29
N THR A 100 10.90 -3.40 -3.46
CA THR A 100 11.67 -4.57 -3.92
C THR A 100 10.77 -5.78 -4.17
N ASP A 101 9.64 -5.85 -3.49
CA ASP A 101 8.62 -6.90 -3.66
C ASP A 101 7.24 -6.27 -3.40
N PRO A 102 6.28 -6.34 -4.34
CA PRO A 102 6.55 -6.63 -5.75
C PRO A 102 7.42 -5.51 -6.36
N LEU A 103 8.16 -5.77 -7.43
CA LEU A 103 9.06 -4.76 -7.99
C LEU A 103 8.24 -3.66 -8.67
N ALA A 104 8.24 -2.47 -8.07
CA ALA A 104 7.49 -1.32 -8.54
C ALA A 104 8.09 -0.02 -8.00
N SER A 105 7.77 1.10 -8.65
CA SER A 105 8.11 2.43 -8.13
C SER A 105 7.08 3.44 -8.61
N ALA A 106 6.75 4.41 -7.76
CA ALA A 106 5.92 5.54 -8.13
C ALA A 106 6.43 6.79 -7.45
N GLY A 107 6.36 7.90 -8.17
CA GLY A 107 6.79 9.19 -7.68
C GLY A 107 5.88 10.29 -8.18
N SER A 108 6.00 11.44 -7.53
CA SER A 108 5.24 12.63 -7.86
C SER A 108 6.09 13.87 -7.57
N THR A 109 5.69 14.97 -8.19
CA THR A 109 6.23 16.29 -7.89
C THR A 109 5.16 17.11 -7.20
N GLY A 110 5.58 18.08 -6.39
CA GLY A 110 4.67 18.95 -5.67
C GLY A 110 5.28 20.30 -5.39
N SER A 111 4.49 21.13 -4.71
CA SER A 111 4.91 22.43 -4.21
C SER A 111 4.39 22.62 -2.80
N GLY A 112 5.11 23.39 -2.00
CA GLY A 112 4.74 23.62 -0.63
C GLY A 112 5.33 24.92 -0.09
N GLY A 113 4.84 25.27 1.08
CA GLY A 113 5.34 26.38 1.86
C GLY A 113 5.49 25.97 3.31
N ALA A 114 6.52 26.49 3.97
CA ALA A 114 6.73 26.31 5.39
C ALA A 114 6.90 27.67 6.07
N LEU A 115 6.30 27.81 7.24
CA LEU A 115 6.52 28.90 8.18
C LEU A 115 7.45 28.39 9.27
N THR A 116 8.54 29.09 9.51
CA THR A 116 9.52 28.72 10.52
C THR A 116 9.66 29.80 11.58
N ALA A 117 9.82 29.37 12.83
CA ALA A 117 10.17 30.24 13.94
C ALA A 117 11.28 29.63 14.81
N PHE A 118 12.40 30.34 14.97
CA PHE A 118 13.51 29.98 15.87
C PHE A 118 14.14 28.59 15.62
N GLY A 119 14.01 28.06 14.41
CA GLY A 119 14.52 26.73 14.05
C GLY A 119 13.49 25.62 14.14
N TYR A 120 12.20 25.97 14.10
CA TYR A 120 11.10 25.02 14.12
C TYR A 120 10.13 25.34 12.99
N ILE A 121 9.54 24.30 12.38
CA ILE A 121 8.43 24.46 11.44
C ILE A 121 7.16 24.69 12.27
N THR A 122 6.58 25.88 12.19
CA THR A 122 5.36 26.26 12.93
C THR A 122 4.08 26.09 12.11
N GLY A 123 4.23 25.78 10.82
CA GLY A 123 3.11 25.51 9.94
C GLY A 123 3.60 25.39 8.51
N GLY A 124 2.74 24.85 7.65
CA GLY A 124 3.06 24.68 6.25
C GLY A 124 1.92 24.04 5.47
N GLU A 125 2.14 24.02 4.17
CA GLU A 125 1.27 23.35 3.23
C GLU A 125 2.11 22.61 2.20
N LEU A 126 1.58 21.49 1.73
CA LEU A 126 2.17 20.61 0.73
C LEU A 126 1.06 20.15 -0.21
N PHE A 127 1.27 20.39 -1.50
CA PHE A 127 0.38 19.99 -2.57
C PHE A 127 1.14 19.17 -3.60
N TRP A 128 0.58 18.04 -4.00
CA TRP A 128 1.11 17.22 -5.09
C TRP A 128 0.50 17.67 -6.42
N ASN A 129 1.27 17.59 -7.50
CA ASN A 129 0.84 17.99 -8.84
C ASN A 129 0.01 16.90 -9.53
N ASP A 130 0.27 15.63 -9.18
CA ASP A 130 -0.44 14.50 -9.75
C ASP A 130 -1.75 14.22 -9.01
N THR A 131 -2.72 13.62 -9.72
CA THR A 131 -3.97 13.19 -9.09
C THR A 131 -3.71 11.96 -8.23
N MET A 132 -3.83 12.12 -6.91
CA MET A 132 -3.68 11.04 -5.94
C MET A 132 -5.02 10.30 -5.71
N PRO A 133 -4.99 8.98 -5.42
CA PRO A 133 -3.80 8.12 -5.40
C PRO A 133 -3.35 7.72 -6.83
N LEU A 134 -2.05 7.46 -6.97
CA LEU A 134 -1.42 6.95 -8.19
C LEU A 134 -1.64 5.45 -8.32
N SER A 135 -2.23 5.00 -9.42
CA SER A 135 -2.34 3.57 -9.73
C SER A 135 -1.04 3.02 -10.29
N VAL A 136 -0.53 1.95 -9.69
CA VAL A 136 0.74 1.31 -10.00
C VAL A 136 0.50 -0.14 -10.34
N THR A 137 1.05 -0.59 -11.46
CA THR A 137 1.08 -2.02 -11.83
C THR A 137 2.46 -2.56 -11.54
N ALA A 138 2.54 -3.55 -10.66
CA ALA A 138 3.80 -4.19 -10.31
C ALA A 138 4.23 -5.22 -11.36
N ASP A 139 5.50 -5.66 -11.28
CA ASP A 139 6.09 -6.63 -12.21
C ASP A 139 5.37 -8.00 -12.21
N ASN A 140 4.83 -8.40 -11.07
CA ASN A 140 4.06 -9.64 -10.93
C ASN A 140 2.63 -9.53 -11.49
N GLY A 141 2.20 -8.34 -11.92
CA GLY A 141 0.87 -8.06 -12.48
C GLY A 141 -0.19 -7.63 -11.47
N SER A 142 0.14 -7.54 -10.17
CA SER A 142 -0.75 -6.95 -9.16
C SER A 142 -0.86 -5.45 -9.37
N VAL A 143 -2.01 -4.88 -9.02
CA VAL A 143 -2.27 -3.44 -9.10
C VAL A 143 -2.53 -2.89 -7.71
N PHE A 144 -1.87 -1.80 -7.37
CA PHE A 144 -2.05 -1.10 -6.11
C PHE A 144 -2.08 0.42 -6.33
N SER A 145 -2.65 1.13 -5.37
CA SER A 145 -2.76 2.57 -5.35
C SER A 145 -1.81 3.14 -4.29
N LEU A 146 -0.99 4.11 -4.69
CA LEU A 146 -0.10 4.85 -3.81
C LEU A 146 -0.60 6.28 -3.65
N GLY A 147 -0.98 6.67 -2.44
CA GLY A 147 -1.29 8.05 -2.08
C GLY A 147 -0.13 8.66 -1.32
N PHE A 148 0.26 9.88 -1.68
CA PHE A 148 1.04 10.73 -0.79
C PHE A 148 0.09 11.70 -0.09
N GLU A 149 0.26 11.86 1.23
CA GLU A 149 -0.56 12.76 2.01
C GLU A 149 -0.37 14.20 1.51
N GLU A 150 -1.48 14.89 1.27
CA GLU A 150 -1.48 16.34 1.13
C GLU A 150 -1.50 16.96 2.52
N GLY A 151 -0.48 17.76 2.81
CA GLY A 151 -0.34 18.42 4.11
C GLY A 151 -0.96 19.81 4.09
N ARG A 152 -1.94 20.09 4.96
CA ARG A 152 -2.26 21.46 5.37
C ARG A 152 -2.20 21.51 6.89
N GLY A 153 -1.00 21.78 7.41
CA GLY A 153 -0.73 21.73 8.84
C GLY A 153 -0.45 23.11 9.40
N TRP A 154 -1.25 23.58 10.36
CA TRP A 154 -0.81 24.59 11.31
C TRP A 154 -0.27 23.87 12.54
N LEU A 155 1.05 23.76 12.66
CA LEU A 155 1.71 23.17 13.82
C LEU A 155 1.78 24.21 14.95
N LEU A 156 0.64 24.42 15.63
CA LEU A 156 0.62 25.11 16.93
C LEU A 156 1.03 24.19 18.09
N ASP A 157 1.30 22.91 17.84
CA ASP A 157 1.58 21.90 18.89
C ASP A 157 3.07 21.75 19.26
N GLY A 158 3.95 22.60 18.72
CA GLY A 158 5.33 22.70 19.20
C GLY A 158 6.22 21.48 18.89
N ASN A 159 5.83 20.64 17.92
CA ASN A 159 6.71 19.60 17.39
C ASN A 159 7.75 20.26 16.45
N PRO A 160 9.05 20.05 16.66
CA PRO A 160 10.09 20.62 15.78
C PRO A 160 9.98 20.16 14.33
N ASP A 161 9.47 18.95 14.13
CA ASP A 161 9.53 18.21 12.88
C ASP A 161 8.10 17.91 12.37
N TYR A 162 7.94 17.95 11.04
CA TYR A 162 6.69 17.60 10.38
C TYR A 162 6.92 16.33 9.57
N THR A 163 6.12 15.30 9.79
CA THR A 163 6.18 14.04 9.04
C THR A 163 4.93 13.93 8.17
N ALA A 164 5.12 13.71 6.87
CA ALA A 164 4.05 13.44 5.92
C ALA A 164 3.96 11.94 5.61
N SER A 165 2.74 11.43 5.54
CA SER A 165 2.48 10.00 5.38
C SER A 165 2.34 9.59 3.92
N ALA A 166 2.49 8.29 3.65
CA ALA A 166 2.06 7.66 2.41
C ALA A 166 1.09 6.52 2.72
N THR A 167 0.14 6.30 1.82
CA THR A 167 -0.84 5.23 1.90
C THR A 167 -0.67 4.29 0.72
N VAL A 168 -0.56 2.99 0.99
CA VAL A 168 -0.58 1.94 -0.04
C VAL A 168 -1.86 1.14 0.12
N THR A 169 -2.64 1.03 -0.96
CA THR A 169 -3.87 0.24 -1.02
C THR A 169 -3.76 -0.81 -2.12
N LEU A 170 -4.01 -2.07 -1.80
CA LEU A 170 -3.97 -3.15 -2.79
C LEU A 170 -5.31 -3.21 -3.54
N ASP A 171 -5.30 -2.94 -4.85
CA ASP A 171 -6.53 -2.90 -5.64
C ASP A 171 -6.87 -4.26 -6.24
N SER A 172 -5.85 -5.01 -6.68
CA SER A 172 -6.03 -6.38 -7.19
C SER A 172 -4.73 -7.17 -7.15
N VAL A 173 -4.84 -8.48 -6.91
CA VAL A 173 -3.71 -9.40 -6.95
C VAL A 173 -3.66 -10.10 -8.30
N ALA A 174 -2.45 -10.29 -8.84
CA ALA A 174 -2.25 -11.05 -10.06
C ALA A 174 -2.89 -12.46 -9.98
N PRO A 175 -3.61 -12.93 -11.02
CA PRO A 175 -4.21 -14.26 -11.01
C PRO A 175 -3.14 -15.35 -10.89
N VAL A 176 -3.05 -15.99 -9.73
CA VAL A 176 -2.15 -17.14 -9.55
C VAL A 176 -2.75 -18.35 -10.27
N PRO A 177 -2.00 -19.03 -11.17
CA PRO A 177 -2.46 -20.27 -11.77
C PRO A 177 -2.79 -21.29 -10.68
N LEU A 178 -4.05 -21.73 -10.60
CA LEU A 178 -4.46 -22.70 -9.58
C LEU A 178 -3.54 -23.93 -9.64
N PRO A 179 -3.09 -24.46 -8.48
CA PRO A 179 -2.30 -25.68 -8.47
C PRO A 179 -3.05 -26.77 -9.22
N ALA A 180 -2.40 -27.36 -10.23
CA ALA A 180 -2.95 -28.45 -11.03
C ALA A 180 -3.47 -29.64 -10.18
N GLY A 181 -3.09 -29.70 -8.90
CA GLY A 181 -3.61 -30.62 -7.90
C GLY A 181 -5.14 -30.60 -7.74
N ILE A 182 -5.82 -29.44 -7.86
CA ILE A 182 -7.30 -29.40 -7.74
C ILE A 182 -7.96 -30.03 -8.97
N LEU A 183 -7.41 -29.78 -10.17
CA LEU A 183 -7.84 -30.44 -11.40
C LEU A 183 -7.55 -31.94 -11.37
N LEU A 184 -6.38 -32.35 -10.85
CA LEU A 184 -6.02 -33.76 -10.70
C LEU A 184 -6.90 -34.47 -9.66
N LEU A 185 -7.21 -33.84 -8.52
CA LEU A 185 -8.09 -34.41 -7.51
C LEU A 185 -9.54 -34.50 -8.02
N GLY A 186 -10.02 -33.47 -8.72
CA GLY A 186 -11.35 -33.46 -9.33
C GLY A 186 -11.51 -34.57 -10.38
N THR A 187 -10.51 -34.74 -11.24
CA THR A 187 -10.52 -35.81 -12.25
C THR A 187 -10.34 -37.20 -11.63
N ALA A 188 -9.51 -37.34 -10.59
CA ALA A 188 -9.34 -38.59 -9.85
C ALA A 188 -10.65 -39.03 -9.15
N LEU A 189 -11.36 -38.11 -8.47
CA LEU A 189 -12.64 -38.43 -7.83
C LEU A 189 -13.71 -38.83 -8.86
N ALA A 190 -13.79 -38.11 -9.97
CA ALA A 190 -14.71 -38.45 -11.06
C ALA A 190 -14.41 -39.85 -11.64
N GLY A 191 -13.13 -40.17 -11.84
CA GLY A 191 -12.69 -41.49 -12.31
C GLY A 191 -13.04 -42.62 -11.34
N PHE A 192 -12.84 -42.41 -10.03
CA PHE A 192 -13.20 -43.39 -9.00
C PHE A 192 -14.71 -43.61 -8.89
N GLY A 193 -15.53 -42.56 -9.05
CA GLY A 193 -16.99 -42.67 -9.06
C GLY A 193 -17.52 -43.55 -10.21
N VAL A 194 -16.96 -43.38 -11.41
CA VAL A 194 -17.31 -44.19 -12.59
C VAL A 194 -16.83 -45.64 -12.45
N ALA A 195 -15.63 -45.86 -11.91
CA ALA A 195 -15.10 -47.20 -11.68
C ALA A 195 -15.95 -48.00 -10.68
N ARG A 196 -16.48 -47.34 -9.64
CA ARG A 196 -17.33 -47.99 -8.64
C ARG A 196 -18.69 -48.42 -9.19
N LYS A 197 -19.29 -47.63 -10.09
CA LYS A 197 -20.57 -48.00 -10.74
C LYS A 197 -20.44 -49.21 -11.66
N ARG A 198 -19.29 -49.42 -12.30
CA ARG A 198 -19.06 -50.58 -13.18
C ARG A 198 -18.92 -51.90 -12.46
N LYS A 199 -18.59 -51.90 -11.17
CA LYS A 199 -18.42 -53.13 -10.37
C LYS A 199 -19.68 -53.56 -9.61
N ALA A 200 -20.72 -52.72 -9.62
CA ALA A 200 -21.99 -52.97 -8.94
C ALA A 200 -23.15 -53.28 -9.93
N ALA A 201 -22.85 -53.41 -11.22
CA ALA A 201 -23.77 -53.83 -12.28
C ALA A 201 -23.43 -55.25 -12.73
#